data_AF-A0A957AW56-F1
#
_entry.id   AF-A0A957AW56-F1
#
_cell.length_a   1.000
_cell.length_b   1.000
_cell.length_c   1.000
_cell.angle_alpha   90.00
_cell.angle_beta   90.00
_cell.angle_gamma   90.00
#
_symmetry.space_group_name_H-M   'P 1'
#
loop_
_entity.id
_entity.type
_entity.pdbx_description
1 polymer ?
#
loop_
_entity_poly.entity_id
_entity_poly.type
_entity_poly.pdbx_seq_one_letter_code
_entity_poly.pdbx_strand_id
1 'polypeptide(L)'
;MAIESQPTNGNLYGNGWRQAIAGELTKLTSPLQVKTVTAVITARLLGESYDTEAFWKRPDTCSRSTWNKWKKYDETFNQVLDKAWTIAQTWQTQEATEAIERASTMLQLASPQMAQGVIALASGKDETGRLVKHADRLRALLAALDRASATTAPKGQVEVRGLDDALARIYGEEDDSEEETKE
;
A
#
# COMPACT_ATOMS: atom_id res chain seq x y z
N MET A 1 -3.34 26.64 -29.19
CA MET A 1 -3.85 26.53 -27.80
C MET A 1 -3.46 25.17 -27.27
N ALA A 2 -2.35 25.13 -26.53
CA ALA A 2 -1.90 23.92 -25.85
C ALA A 2 -2.67 23.80 -24.54
N ILE A 3 -3.37 22.69 -24.34
CA ILE A 3 -3.96 22.35 -23.04
C ILE A 3 -2.89 21.53 -22.33
N GLU A 4 -2.18 22.18 -21.42
CA GLU A 4 -1.36 21.53 -20.40
C GLU A 4 -2.26 20.61 -19.56
N SER A 5 -2.15 19.31 -19.80
CA SER A 5 -2.72 18.29 -18.95
C SER A 5 -1.88 18.20 -17.68
N GLN A 6 -2.37 18.82 -16.62
CA GLN A 6 -1.87 18.64 -15.27
C GLN A 6 -1.80 17.13 -14.92
N PRO A 7 -0.75 16.65 -14.23
CA PRO A 7 -0.73 15.30 -13.72
C PRO A 7 -1.75 15.19 -12.60
N THR A 8 -2.87 14.52 -12.86
CA THR A 8 -3.90 14.24 -11.85
C THR A 8 -3.32 13.35 -10.76
N ASN A 9 -3.06 13.94 -9.59
CA ASN A 9 -2.75 13.28 -8.32
C ASN A 9 -3.95 12.45 -7.79
N GLY A 10 -4.43 11.45 -8.53
CA GLY A 10 -5.66 10.72 -8.17
C GLY A 10 -5.73 9.25 -8.57
N ASN A 11 -4.63 8.64 -9.01
CA ASN A 11 -4.62 7.26 -9.55
C ASN A 11 -3.80 6.29 -8.67
N LEU A 12 -3.81 6.49 -7.34
CA LEU A 12 -3.05 5.68 -6.38
C LEU A 12 -3.72 4.34 -6.04
N TYR A 13 -4.97 4.10 -6.47
CA TYR A 13 -5.68 2.82 -6.36
C TYR A 13 -6.24 2.45 -7.74
N GLY A 14 -5.33 2.07 -8.63
CA GLY A 14 -5.60 1.85 -10.05
C GLY A 14 -6.80 0.93 -10.29
N ASN A 15 -7.41 1.10 -11.46
CA ASN A 15 -8.58 0.37 -11.96
C ASN A 15 -8.42 -1.19 -12.03
N GLY A 16 -7.46 -1.79 -11.34
CA GLY A 16 -7.18 -3.23 -11.34
C GLY A 16 -8.35 -4.05 -10.81
N TRP A 17 -8.98 -3.64 -9.70
CA TRP A 17 -10.20 -4.32 -9.24
C TRP A 17 -11.35 -4.22 -10.23
N ARG A 18 -11.46 -3.12 -11.00
CA ARG A 18 -12.48 -2.95 -12.05
C ARG A 18 -12.26 -3.94 -13.20
N GLN A 19 -11.00 -4.21 -13.56
CA GLN A 19 -10.67 -5.26 -14.52
C GLN A 19 -11.00 -6.65 -13.95
N ALA A 20 -10.69 -6.89 -12.67
CA ALA A 20 -10.95 -8.18 -12.02
C ALA A 20 -12.45 -8.53 -11.97
N ILE A 21 -13.34 -7.54 -11.79
CA ILE A 21 -14.80 -7.78 -11.78
C ILE A 21 -15.46 -7.71 -13.16
N ALA A 22 -14.73 -7.33 -14.21
CA ALA A 22 -15.31 -7.08 -15.54
C ALA A 22 -16.08 -8.30 -16.08
N GLY A 23 -15.57 -9.51 -15.88
CA GLY A 23 -16.22 -10.75 -16.30
C GLY A 23 -17.49 -11.11 -15.52
N GLU A 24 -17.67 -10.58 -14.30
CA GLU A 24 -18.93 -10.71 -13.56
C GLU A 24 -19.93 -9.65 -14.02
N LEU A 25 -19.47 -8.43 -14.32
CA LEU A 25 -20.31 -7.34 -14.79
C LEU A 25 -20.94 -7.61 -16.16
N THR A 26 -20.32 -8.42 -17.02
CA THR A 26 -20.90 -8.82 -18.32
C THR A 26 -22.16 -9.66 -18.20
N LYS A 27 -22.46 -10.21 -17.01
CA LYS A 27 -23.70 -10.96 -16.75
C LYS A 27 -24.91 -10.06 -16.52
N LEU A 28 -24.70 -8.75 -16.36
CA LEU A 28 -25.76 -7.77 -16.21
C LEU A 28 -26.26 -7.30 -17.58
N THR A 29 -27.57 -7.24 -17.73
CA THR A 29 -28.22 -6.88 -19.01
C THR A 29 -28.19 -5.37 -19.26
N SER A 30 -28.22 -4.56 -18.19
CA SER A 30 -28.33 -3.10 -18.32
C SER A 30 -27.00 -2.38 -18.07
N PRO A 31 -26.58 -1.44 -18.95
CA PRO A 31 -25.40 -0.62 -18.71
C PRO A 31 -25.55 0.27 -17.47
N LEU A 32 -26.80 0.59 -17.07
CA LEU A 32 -27.07 1.34 -15.84
C LEU A 32 -26.84 0.48 -14.59
N GLN A 33 -27.14 -0.82 -14.64
CA GLN A 33 -26.82 -1.75 -13.55
C GLN A 33 -25.30 -1.83 -13.35
N VAL A 34 -24.54 -1.99 -14.45
CA VAL A 34 -23.07 -2.04 -14.42
C VAL A 34 -22.47 -0.79 -13.76
N LYS A 35 -22.89 0.41 -14.20
CA LYS A 35 -22.43 1.67 -13.62
C LYS A 35 -22.75 1.78 -12.13
N THR A 36 -23.99 1.44 -11.75
CA THR A 36 -24.45 1.53 -10.36
C THR A 36 -23.70 0.55 -9.45
N VAL A 37 -23.55 -0.71 -9.87
CA VAL A 37 -22.78 -1.72 -9.11
C VAL A 37 -21.34 -1.27 -8.92
N THR A 38 -20.72 -0.74 -9.98
CA THR A 38 -19.35 -0.22 -9.93
C THR A 38 -19.24 0.96 -8.95
N ALA A 39 -20.21 1.90 -8.97
CA ALA A 39 -20.24 3.04 -8.06
C ALA A 39 -20.44 2.60 -6.59
N VAL A 40 -21.32 1.62 -6.34
CA VAL A 40 -21.56 1.07 -4.99
C VAL A 40 -20.31 0.37 -4.45
N ILE A 41 -19.65 -0.45 -5.26
CA ILE A 41 -18.40 -1.12 -4.85
C ILE A 41 -17.31 -0.09 -4.59
N THR A 42 -17.18 0.92 -5.45
CA THR A 42 -16.21 2.01 -5.25
C THR A 42 -16.45 2.71 -3.91
N ALA A 43 -17.68 3.11 -3.60
CA ALA A 43 -18.03 3.74 -2.34
C ALA A 43 -17.67 2.84 -1.14
N ARG A 44 -17.99 1.54 -1.21
CA ARG A 44 -17.64 0.60 -0.14
C ARG A 44 -16.13 0.42 0.06
N LEU A 45 -15.35 0.34 -1.02
CA LEU A 45 -13.89 0.24 -0.93
C LEU A 45 -13.26 1.49 -0.32
N LEU A 46 -13.85 2.67 -0.56
CA LEU A 46 -13.46 3.94 0.03
C LEU A 46 -13.99 4.15 1.46
N GLY A 47 -14.78 3.22 1.99
CA GLY A 47 -15.42 3.36 3.31
C GLY A 47 -16.56 4.37 3.35
N GLU A 48 -17.07 4.80 2.19
CA GLU A 48 -18.20 5.71 2.07
C GLU A 48 -19.54 4.97 2.16
N SER A 49 -20.56 5.63 2.73
CA SER A 49 -21.92 5.09 2.74
C SER A 49 -22.63 5.33 1.41
N TYR A 50 -22.93 4.24 0.69
CA TYR A 50 -23.70 4.28 -0.55
C TYR A 50 -25.21 4.53 -0.32
N ASP A 51 -25.72 4.45 0.90
CA ASP A 51 -27.15 4.63 1.20
C ASP A 51 -27.50 6.09 1.58
N THR A 52 -26.79 7.04 0.98
CA THR A 52 -27.00 8.48 1.18
C THR A 52 -27.72 9.10 0.00
N GLU A 53 -28.52 10.14 0.22
CA GLU A 53 -29.21 10.84 -0.87
C GLU A 53 -28.22 11.44 -1.88
N ALA A 54 -27.08 11.94 -1.38
CA ALA A 54 -26.00 12.46 -2.22
C ALA A 54 -25.44 11.40 -3.17
N PHE A 55 -25.27 10.15 -2.71
CA PHE A 55 -24.80 9.06 -3.56
C PHE A 55 -25.77 8.77 -4.71
N TRP A 56 -27.07 8.66 -4.43
CA TRP A 56 -28.09 8.32 -5.43
C TRP A 56 -28.42 9.47 -6.40
N LYS A 57 -27.90 10.69 -6.15
CA LYS A 57 -28.00 11.83 -7.07
C LYS A 57 -26.85 11.89 -8.08
N ARG A 58 -25.88 10.99 -7.99
CA ARG A 58 -24.72 10.98 -8.89
C ARG A 58 -25.12 10.49 -10.29
N PRO A 59 -24.50 11.03 -11.36
CA PRO A 59 -24.82 10.65 -12.75
C PRO A 59 -24.41 9.20 -13.11
N ASP A 60 -23.56 8.58 -12.30
CA ASP A 60 -23.11 7.19 -12.44
C ASP A 60 -23.96 6.17 -11.67
N THR A 61 -25.07 6.61 -11.06
CA THR A 61 -25.97 5.75 -10.25
C THR A 61 -27.41 5.79 -10.77
N CYS A 62 -28.17 4.72 -10.54
CA CYS A 62 -29.61 4.71 -10.74
C CYS A 62 -30.34 5.33 -9.53
N SER A 63 -31.65 5.53 -9.64
CA SER A 63 -32.45 5.95 -8.48
C SER A 63 -32.51 4.85 -7.41
N ARG A 64 -32.56 5.25 -6.13
CA ARG A 64 -32.67 4.33 -4.98
C ARG A 64 -33.85 3.36 -5.10
N SER A 65 -34.98 3.81 -5.64
CA SER A 65 -36.16 2.97 -5.85
C SER A 65 -35.92 1.88 -6.89
N THR A 66 -35.22 2.19 -7.98
CA THR A 66 -34.83 1.22 -9.01
C THR A 66 -33.81 0.22 -8.47
N TRP A 67 -32.81 0.69 -7.72
CA TRP A 67 -31.86 -0.19 -7.03
C TRP A 67 -32.56 -1.21 -6.13
N ASN A 68 -33.49 -0.75 -5.29
CA ASN A 68 -34.24 -1.63 -4.38
C ASN A 68 -35.12 -2.65 -5.12
N LYS A 69 -35.65 -2.28 -6.30
CA LYS A 69 -36.37 -3.23 -7.16
C LYS A 69 -35.45 -4.32 -7.68
N TRP A 70 -34.29 -3.97 -8.22
CA TRP A 70 -33.31 -4.97 -8.68
C TRP A 70 -32.89 -5.89 -7.53
N LYS A 71 -32.53 -5.31 -6.38
CA LYS A 71 -32.14 -6.09 -5.20
C LYS A 71 -33.22 -7.07 -4.72
N LYS A 72 -34.50 -6.72 -4.90
CA LYS A 72 -35.62 -7.55 -4.44
C LYS A 72 -36.04 -8.64 -5.43
N TYR A 73 -35.97 -8.35 -6.74
CA TYR A 73 -36.61 -9.17 -7.76
C TYR A 73 -35.64 -9.78 -8.78
N ASP A 74 -34.40 -9.28 -8.85
CA ASP A 74 -33.38 -9.74 -9.80
C ASP A 74 -32.31 -10.53 -9.04
N GLU A 75 -32.45 -11.86 -9.08
CA GLU A 75 -31.52 -12.78 -8.42
C GLU A 75 -30.12 -12.74 -9.06
N THR A 76 -30.04 -12.59 -10.38
CA THR A 76 -28.77 -12.48 -11.09
C THR A 76 -28.03 -11.22 -10.66
N PHE A 77 -28.73 -10.11 -10.49
CA PHE A 77 -28.16 -8.87 -9.99
C PHE A 77 -27.53 -9.03 -8.60
N ASN A 78 -28.22 -9.68 -7.67
CA ASN A 78 -27.70 -9.93 -6.33
C ASN A 78 -26.43 -10.79 -6.36
N GLN A 79 -26.46 -11.88 -7.14
CA GLN A 79 -25.30 -12.77 -7.28
C GLN A 79 -24.08 -12.06 -7.86
N VAL A 80 -24.28 -11.20 -8.88
CA VAL A 80 -23.20 -10.41 -9.47
C VAL A 80 -22.67 -9.40 -8.46
N LEU A 81 -23.55 -8.71 -7.72
CA LEU A 81 -23.15 -7.75 -6.70
C LEU A 81 -22.28 -8.39 -5.61
N ASP A 82 -22.70 -9.54 -5.08
CA ASP A 82 -21.98 -10.24 -4.01
C ASP A 82 -20.63 -10.81 -4.49
N LYS A 83 -20.59 -11.36 -5.71
CA LYS A 83 -19.35 -11.85 -6.32
C LYS A 83 -18.38 -10.72 -6.63
N ALA A 84 -18.87 -9.64 -7.25
CA ALA A 84 -18.04 -8.47 -7.56
C ALA A 84 -17.50 -7.81 -6.28
N TRP A 85 -18.30 -7.77 -5.21
CA TRP A 85 -17.84 -7.31 -3.90
C TRP A 85 -16.73 -8.20 -3.34
N THR A 86 -16.92 -9.53 -3.34
CA THR A 86 -15.92 -10.48 -2.85
C THR A 86 -14.59 -10.33 -3.60
N ILE A 87 -14.63 -10.28 -4.93
CA ILE A 87 -13.44 -10.11 -5.77
C ILE A 87 -12.73 -8.79 -5.47
N ALA A 88 -13.48 -7.69 -5.38
CA ALA A 88 -12.93 -6.38 -5.08
C ALA A 88 -12.26 -6.32 -3.71
N GLN A 89 -12.86 -6.95 -2.70
CA GLN A 89 -12.31 -7.05 -1.35
C GLN A 89 -11.03 -7.91 -1.31
N THR A 90 -11.02 -9.05 -2.01
CA THR A 90 -9.82 -9.88 -2.13
C THR A 90 -8.69 -9.13 -2.81
N TRP A 91 -8.99 -8.37 -3.87
CA TRP A 91 -8.01 -7.57 -4.58
C TRP A 91 -7.39 -6.49 -3.67
N GLN A 92 -8.21 -5.76 -2.91
CA GLN A 92 -7.71 -4.77 -1.94
C GLN A 92 -6.79 -5.40 -0.89
N THR A 93 -7.11 -6.62 -0.45
CA THR A 93 -6.30 -7.35 0.53
C THR A 93 -4.98 -7.82 -0.08
N GLN A 94 -4.99 -8.31 -1.32
CA GLN A 94 -3.78 -8.71 -2.04
C GLN A 94 -2.88 -7.52 -2.34
N GLU A 95 -3.42 -6.42 -2.84
CA GLU A 95 -2.65 -5.20 -3.11
C GLU A 95 -1.99 -4.66 -1.82
N ALA A 96 -2.73 -4.66 -0.71
CA ALA A 96 -2.18 -4.30 0.59
C ALA A 96 -1.03 -5.23 1.02
N THR A 97 -1.16 -6.53 0.78
CA THR A 97 -0.13 -7.53 1.10
C THR A 97 1.12 -7.32 0.25
N GLU A 98 0.96 -7.16 -1.08
CA GLU A 98 2.06 -6.88 -2.01
C GLU A 98 2.74 -5.54 -1.71
N ALA A 99 1.99 -4.53 -1.27
CA ALA A 99 2.55 -3.25 -0.86
C ALA A 99 3.39 -3.39 0.40
N ILE A 100 2.94 -4.19 1.39
CA ILE A 100 3.72 -4.52 2.58
C ILE A 100 4.98 -5.29 2.22
N GLU A 101 4.90 -6.29 1.33
CA GLU A 101 6.05 -7.07 0.88
C GLU A 101 7.08 -6.19 0.16
N ARG A 102 6.64 -5.32 -0.76
CA ARG A 102 7.49 -4.35 -1.44
C ARG A 102 8.13 -3.36 -0.47
N ALA A 103 7.36 -2.82 0.46
CA ALA A 103 7.87 -1.94 1.51
C ALA A 103 8.88 -2.66 2.40
N SER A 104 8.64 -3.92 2.75
CA SER A 104 9.58 -4.73 3.53
C SER A 104 10.88 -4.99 2.78
N THR A 105 10.81 -5.24 1.47
CA THR A 105 11.98 -5.49 0.62
C THR A 105 12.83 -4.21 0.51
N MET A 106 12.19 -3.06 0.30
CA MET A 106 12.88 -1.76 0.28
C MET A 106 13.47 -1.41 1.65
N LEU A 107 12.75 -1.67 2.74
CA LEU A 107 13.23 -1.44 4.09
C LEU A 107 14.35 -2.39 4.49
N GLN A 108 14.32 -3.66 4.08
CA GLN A 108 15.41 -4.61 4.30
C GLN A 108 16.70 -4.16 3.61
N LEU A 109 16.58 -3.55 2.42
CA LEU A 109 17.71 -3.00 1.69
C LEU A 109 18.33 -1.77 2.40
N ALA A 110 17.51 -0.97 3.08
CA ALA A 110 17.94 0.26 3.77
C ALA A 110 18.35 0.04 5.24
N SER A 111 17.61 -0.78 5.99
CA SER A 111 17.84 -1.13 7.40
C SER A 111 17.03 -2.38 7.80
N PRO A 112 17.67 -3.55 7.96
CA PRO A 112 17.00 -4.82 8.29
C PRO A 112 16.22 -4.81 9.61
N GLN A 113 16.69 -4.05 10.61
CA GLN A 113 16.07 -3.97 11.94
C GLN A 113 14.75 -3.18 11.91
N MET A 114 14.64 -2.15 11.07
CA MET A 114 13.42 -1.35 10.93
C MET A 114 12.33 -2.07 10.13
N ALA A 115 12.72 -2.92 9.18
CA ALA A 115 11.77 -3.73 8.40
C ALA A 115 10.94 -4.67 9.30
N GLN A 116 11.55 -5.28 10.32
CA GLN A 116 10.86 -6.17 11.26
C GLN A 116 9.83 -5.42 12.11
N GLY A 117 10.18 -4.22 12.63
CA GLY A 117 9.26 -3.39 13.40
C GLY A 117 8.07 -2.87 12.57
N VAL A 118 8.32 -2.45 11.33
CA VAL A 118 7.27 -2.01 10.40
C VAL A 118 6.30 -3.14 10.05
N ILE A 119 6.80 -4.35 9.78
CA ILE A 119 5.95 -5.53 9.51
C ILE A 119 5.09 -5.88 10.73
N ALA A 120 5.67 -5.91 11.94
CA ALA A 120 4.92 -6.17 13.16
C ALA A 120 3.77 -5.16 13.33
N LEU A 121 4.07 -3.86 13.25
CA LEU A 121 3.11 -2.77 13.40
C LEU A 121 2.04 -2.77 12.31
N ALA A 122 2.39 -3.04 11.05
CA ALA A 122 1.45 -3.15 9.93
C ALA A 122 0.49 -4.36 10.09
N SER A 123 1.01 -5.47 10.62
CA SER A 123 0.22 -6.65 11.00
C SER A 123 -0.73 -6.39 12.18
N GLY A 124 -0.61 -5.23 12.82
CA GLY A 124 -1.39 -4.85 13.97
C GLY A 124 -0.95 -5.48 15.28
N LYS A 125 0.23 -6.08 15.30
CA LYS A 125 0.80 -6.74 16.46
C LYS A 125 2.03 -5.95 16.90
N ASP A 126 2.09 -5.58 18.17
CA ASP A 126 3.35 -5.11 18.75
C ASP A 126 4.39 -6.26 18.75
N GLU A 127 5.65 -5.97 19.05
CA GLU A 127 6.72 -6.97 19.28
C GLU A 127 6.35 -7.99 20.37
N THR A 128 5.40 -7.62 21.24
CA THR A 128 4.79 -8.46 22.29
C THR A 128 3.49 -9.18 21.86
N GLY A 129 3.09 -9.10 20.59
CA GLY A 129 1.91 -9.76 20.03
C GLY A 129 0.56 -9.09 20.37
N ARG A 130 0.56 -7.89 20.96
CA ARG A 130 -0.66 -7.17 21.35
C ARG A 130 -1.28 -6.40 20.18
N LEU A 131 -2.61 -6.35 20.14
CA LEU A 131 -3.36 -5.56 19.17
C LEU A 131 -3.18 -4.06 19.43
N VAL A 132 -2.44 -3.38 18.55
CA VAL A 132 -2.21 -1.93 18.63
C VAL A 132 -3.40 -1.18 18.02
N LYS A 133 -3.79 -0.01 18.53
CA LYS A 133 -4.85 0.82 17.90
C LYS A 133 -4.38 1.37 16.56
N HIS A 134 -5.30 1.50 15.60
CA HIS A 134 -4.99 1.95 14.23
C HIS A 134 -4.22 3.28 14.17
N ALA A 135 -4.58 4.25 15.01
CA ALA A 135 -3.90 5.55 15.06
C ALA A 135 -2.44 5.44 15.54
N ASP A 136 -2.16 4.54 16.49
CA ASP A 136 -0.82 4.35 17.02
C ASP A 136 0.06 3.54 16.05
N ARG A 137 -0.54 2.61 15.29
CA ARG A 137 0.12 1.94 14.15
C ARG A 137 0.58 2.96 13.10
N LEU A 138 -0.31 3.86 12.69
CA LEU A 138 0.02 4.88 11.68
C LEU A 138 1.12 5.83 12.16
N ARG A 139 1.08 6.28 13.42
CA ARG A 139 2.13 7.13 13.99
C ARG A 139 3.48 6.42 14.05
N ALA A 140 3.50 5.16 14.48
CA ALA A 140 4.72 4.38 14.57
C ALA A 140 5.31 4.08 13.18
N LEU A 141 4.46 3.76 12.20
CA LEU A 141 4.85 3.58 10.81
C LEU A 141 5.41 4.88 10.21
N LEU A 142 4.75 6.03 10.47
CA LEU A 142 5.26 7.33 10.02
C LEU A 142 6.62 7.65 10.64
N ALA A 143 6.78 7.41 11.95
CA ALA A 143 8.04 7.66 12.66
C ALA A 143 9.18 6.73 12.18
N ALA A 144 8.85 5.48 11.84
CA ALA A 144 9.81 4.54 11.24
C ALA A 144 10.20 4.98 9.82
N LEU A 145 9.24 5.40 8.99
CA LEU A 145 9.55 5.96 7.67
C LEU A 145 10.37 7.24 7.77
N ASP A 146 10.03 8.13 8.71
CA ASP A 146 10.73 9.39 8.91
C ASP A 146 12.19 9.16 9.33
N ARG A 147 12.47 8.15 10.16
CA ARG A 147 13.85 7.73 10.48
C ARG A 147 14.54 6.94 9.38
N ALA A 148 13.80 6.32 8.46
CA ALA A 148 14.36 5.60 7.31
C ALA A 148 14.73 6.52 6.14
N SER A 149 14.21 7.75 6.10
CA SER A 149 14.57 8.73 5.08
C SER A 149 16.06 9.07 5.16
N ALA A 150 16.73 9.12 4.00
CA ALA A 150 18.17 9.34 3.89
C ALA A 150 18.67 10.64 4.57
N THR A 151 17.78 11.60 4.78
CA THR A 151 18.05 12.87 5.47
C THR A 151 18.07 12.76 6.99
N THR A 152 17.40 11.75 7.55
CA THR A 152 17.06 11.61 8.98
C THR A 152 17.53 10.28 9.57
N ALA A 153 18.04 9.37 8.73
CA ALA A 153 18.78 8.20 9.18
C ALA A 153 19.93 8.63 10.10
N PRO A 154 20.07 8.03 11.29
CA PRO A 154 21.22 8.30 12.14
C PRO A 154 22.48 7.93 11.35
N LYS A 155 23.28 8.94 10.98
CA LYS A 155 24.63 8.75 10.45
C LYS A 155 25.54 8.32 11.61
N GLY A 156 25.23 7.17 12.21
CA GLY A 156 26.10 6.54 13.16
C GLY A 156 27.30 6.01 12.39
N GLN A 157 28.50 6.45 12.74
CA GLN A 157 29.70 5.69 12.46
C GLN A 157 29.48 4.33 13.11
N VAL A 158 29.21 3.30 12.29
CA VAL A 158 29.28 1.93 12.75
C VAL A 158 30.77 1.67 12.93
N GLU A 159 31.25 1.81 14.15
CA GLU A 159 32.57 1.36 14.55
C GLU A 159 32.55 -0.17 14.45
N VAL A 160 32.91 -0.68 13.27
CA VAL A 160 33.02 -2.12 13.04
C VAL A 160 34.26 -2.57 13.81
N ARG A 161 34.06 -3.11 15.01
CA ARG A 161 35.15 -3.69 15.81
C ARG A 161 35.92 -4.72 14.98
N GLY A 162 37.21 -4.49 14.79
CA GLY A 162 38.09 -5.35 13.99
C GLY A 162 38.18 -4.98 12.50
N LEU A 163 37.60 -3.84 12.08
CA LEU A 163 37.77 -3.32 10.73
C LEU A 163 39.22 -2.97 10.43
N ASP A 164 39.92 -2.35 11.38
CA ASP A 164 41.33 -1.98 11.22
C ASP A 164 42.23 -3.21 11.06
N ASP A 165 41.98 -4.26 11.85
CA ASP A 165 42.66 -5.57 11.74
C ASP A 165 42.38 -6.27 10.39
N ALA A 166 41.15 -6.14 9.88
CA ALA A 166 40.75 -6.68 8.59
C ALA A 166 41.38 -5.89 7.44
N LEU A 167 41.48 -4.57 7.56
CA LEU A 167 42.12 -3.69 6.58
C LEU A 167 43.63 -3.90 6.55
N ALA A 168 44.28 -4.03 7.71
CA ALA A 168 45.72 -4.36 7.82
C ALA A 168 46.04 -5.71 7.16
N ARG A 169 45.16 -6.71 7.28
CA ARG A 169 45.30 -7.99 6.58
C ARG A 169 45.14 -7.91 5.06
N ILE A 170 44.30 -7.01 4.57
CA ILE A 170 44.00 -6.87 3.13
C ILE A 170 45.07 -6.03 2.44
N TYR A 171 45.52 -4.95 3.08
CA TYR A 171 46.44 -3.99 2.48
C TYR A 171 47.90 -4.19 2.88
N GLY A 172 48.18 -5.02 3.90
CA GLY A 172 49.52 -5.22 4.43
C GLY A 172 50.00 -4.01 5.21
N GLU A 173 50.63 -4.22 6.37
CA GLU A 173 51.41 -3.17 7.02
C GLU A 173 52.57 -2.84 6.07
N GLU A 174 52.56 -1.64 5.49
CA GLU A 174 53.75 -1.13 4.79
C GLU A 174 54.85 -0.98 5.84
N ASP A 175 55.83 -1.90 5.79
CA ASP A 175 57.09 -1.81 6.52
C ASP A 175 57.77 -0.49 6.11
N ASP A 176 57.59 0.56 6.90
CA ASP A 176 58.42 1.77 6.88
C ASP A 176 59.84 1.37 7.33
N SER A 177 60.60 0.83 6.39
CA SER A 177 62.04 0.63 6.53
C SER A 177 62.74 1.98 6.54
N GLU A 178 63.34 2.28 7.69
CA GLU A 178 64.17 3.44 7.98
C GLU A 178 65.27 3.65 6.92
N GLU A 179 65.26 4.78 6.21
CA GLU A 179 66.48 5.35 5.63
C GLU A 179 66.88 6.62 6.39
N GLU A 180 67.66 6.37 7.45
CA GLU A 180 68.59 7.32 8.06
C GLU A 180 69.49 7.92 6.96
N THR A 181 69.28 9.17 6.58
CA THR A 181 70.31 9.95 5.86
C THR A 181 70.87 11.00 6.80
N LYS A 182 72.02 10.65 7.39
CA LYS A 182 72.99 11.56 7.99
C LYS A 182 73.74 12.32 6.90
N GLU A 183 73.67 13.64 6.93
CA GLU A 183 74.80 14.60 7.09
C GLU A 183 74.36 16.04 6.77
#